data_AF-A0AAU9F0Z4-F1
#
_entry.id   AF-A0AAU9F0Z4-F1
#
_cell.length_a   1.000
_cell.length_b   1.000
_cell.length_c   1.000
_cell.angle_alpha   90.00
_cell.angle_beta   90.00
_cell.angle_gamma   90.00
#
_symmetry.space_group_name_H-M   'P 1'
#
loop_
_entity.id
_entity.type
_entity.pdbx_description
1 polymer ?
#
loop_
_entity_poly.entity_id
_entity_poly.type
_entity_poly.pdbx_seq_one_letter_code
_entity_poly.pdbx_strand_id
1 'polypeptide(L)' 'MICSLSNLKEQDIAKIKQLESDLGQTLLAFSCHAIQPAKLNEAKLGKVQSLEKSLGISLVAVQA' A
#
# COMPACT_ATOMS: atom_id res chain seq x y z
N MET A 1 -6.71 -2.12 10.57
CA MET A 1 -5.38 -1.55 10.32
C MET A 1 -5.00 -1.93 8.90
N ILE A 2 -5.03 -0.98 7.97
CA ILE A 2 -4.57 -1.20 6.59
C ILE A 2 -3.33 -0.34 6.43
N CYS A 3 -2.25 -0.95 5.94
CA CYS A 3 -0.98 -0.27 5.75
C CYS A 3 -0.75 -0.04 4.27
N SER A 4 -0.40 1.19 3.90
CA SER A 4 -0.04 1.60 2.55
C SER A 4 1.40 2.08 2.53
N LEU A 5 1.96 2.29 1.34
CA LEU A 5 3.27 2.92 1.20
C LEU A 5 3.26 4.27 1.93
N SER A 6 4.29 4.47 2.75
CA SER A 6 4.45 5.68 3.56
C SER A 6 4.83 6.85 2.67
N ASN A 7 4.25 8.02 2.93
CA ASN A 7 4.78 9.26 2.39
C ASN A 7 5.89 9.77 3.31
N LEU A 8 7.15 9.57 2.91
CA LEU A 8 8.31 9.89 3.74
C LEU A 8 8.89 11.26 3.39
N LYS A 9 9.42 11.95 4.40
CA LYS A 9 10.24 13.15 4.20
C LYS A 9 11.65 12.74 3.76
N GLU A 10 12.34 13.62 3.05
CA GLU A 10 13.71 13.37 2.54
C GLU A 10 14.69 12.92 3.63
N GLN A 11 14.59 13.52 4.82
CA GLN A 11 15.43 13.18 5.98
C GLN A 11 15.25 11.72 6.43
N ASP A 12 14.03 11.18 6.33
CA ASP A 12 13.75 9.80 6.75
C ASP A 12 14.12 8.81 5.64
N ILE A 13 14.01 9.21 4.36
CA ILE A 13 14.50 8.43 3.21
C ILE A 13 16.01 8.20 3.33
N ALA A 14 16.79 9.23 3.71
CA ALA A 14 18.24 9.10 3.87
C ALA A 14 18.62 8.05 4.93
N LYS A 15 17.92 8.04 6.08
CA LYS A 15 18.14 7.05 7.15
C LYS A 15 17.83 5.63 6.69
N ILE A 16 16.74 5.46 5.93
CA ILE A 16 16.36 4.14 5.40
C ILE A 16 17.39 3.64 4.39
N LYS A 17 17.85 4.50 3.47
CA LYS A 17 18.88 4.11 2.48
C LYS A 17 20.20 3.69 3.13
N GLN A 18 20.60 4.33 4.22
CA GLN A 18 21.78 3.91 4.97
C GLN A 18 21.59 2.48 5.52
N LEU A 19 20.42 2.21 6.12
CA LEU A 19 20.08 0.87 6.62
C LEU A 19 20.00 -0.17 5.49
N GLU A 20 19.44 0.18 4.33
CA GLU A 20 19.41 -0.70 3.15
C GLU A 20 20.83 -1.05 2.68
N SER A 21 21.76 -0.09 2.70
CA SER A 21 23.17 -0.32 2.37
C SER A 21 23.86 -1.26 3.36
N ASP A 22 23.56 -1.12 4.65
CA ASP A 22 24.14 -1.97 5.71
C ASP A 22 23.60 -3.41 5.62
N LEU A 23 22.34 -3.58 5.24
CA LEU A 23 21.68 -4.89 5.10
C LEU A 23 21.91 -5.55 3.74
N GLY A 24 22.28 -4.77 2.71
CA GLY A 24 22.34 -5.23 1.32
C GLY A 24 20.98 -5.61 0.74
N GLN A 25 19.89 -5.07 1.29
CA GLN A 25 18.50 -5.39 0.90
C GLN A 25 17.67 -4.11 0.81
N THR A 26 16.71 -4.08 -0.11
CA THR A 26 15.73 -2.98 -0.23
C THR A 26 14.60 -3.15 0.79
N LEU A 27 14.19 -2.05 1.41
CA LEU A 27 13.14 -1.99 2.40
C LEU A 27 11.91 -1.25 1.86
N LEU A 28 10.73 -1.80 2.11
CA LEU A 28 9.47 -1.13 1.81
C LEU A 28 8.92 -0.47 3.08
N ALA A 29 8.76 0.85 3.05
CA ALA A 29 8.23 1.60 4.17
C ALA A 29 6.69 1.65 4.14
N PHE A 30 6.04 0.95 5.05
CA PHE A 30 4.57 0.98 5.20
C PHE A 30 4.12 1.81 6.41
N SER A 31 3.09 2.63 6.22
CA SER A 31 2.41 3.38 7.27
C SER A 31 1.02 2.79 7.44
N CYS A 32 0.65 2.48 8.68
CA CYS A 32 -0.63 1.85 8.99
C CYS A 32 -1.66 2.88 9.41
N HIS A 33 -2.83 2.81 8.77
CA HIS A 33 -3.96 3.68 9.04
C HIS A 33 -5.10 2.86 9.66
N ALA A 34 -5.78 3.45 10.64
CA ALA A 34 -6.97 2.88 11.28
C ALA A 34 -8.21 3.08 10.40
N ILE A 35 -8.17 2.57 9.18
CA ILE A 35 -9.26 2.66 8.21
C ILE A 35 -10.00 1.31 8.10
N GLN A 36 -11.31 1.37 7.92
CA GLN A 36 -12.17 0.18 7.84
C GLN A 36 -12.37 -0.23 6.38
N PRO A 37 -12.36 -1.55 6.06
CA PRO A 37 -12.75 -2.02 4.73
C PRO A 37 -14.17 -1.59 4.37
N ALA A 38 -14.38 -1.24 3.11
CA ALA A 38 -15.71 -0.97 2.57
C ALA A 38 -16.35 -2.27 2.08
N LYS A 39 -17.62 -2.50 2.45
CA LYS A 39 -18.40 -3.62 1.91
C LYS A 39 -18.84 -3.29 0.48
N LEU A 40 -18.51 -4.16 -0.46
CA LEU A 40 -18.96 -4.08 -1.85
C LEU A 40 -19.96 -5.20 -2.15
N ASN A 41 -20.93 -4.90 -3.02
CA ASN A 41 -21.77 -5.94 -3.61
C ASN A 41 -21.08 -6.57 -4.82
N GLU A 42 -21.61 -7.68 -5.33
CA GLU A 42 -20.99 -8.45 -6.42
C GLU A 42 -20.73 -7.60 -7.68
N ALA A 43 -21.68 -6.76 -8.08
CA ALA A 43 -21.54 -5.90 -9.24
C ALA A 43 -20.38 -4.90 -9.09
N LYS A 44 -20.19 -4.31 -7.90
CA LYS A 44 -19.06 -3.40 -7.62
C LYS A 44 -17.75 -4.17 -7.51
N LEU A 45 -17.76 -5.34 -6.87
CA LEU A 45 -16.58 -6.19 -6.74
C LEU A 45 -16.06 -6.65 -8.11
N GLY A 46 -16.96 -7.04 -9.02
CA GLY A 46 -16.59 -7.44 -10.38
C GLY A 46 -15.87 -6.33 -11.16
N LYS A 47 -16.27 -5.06 -10.97
CA LYS A 47 -15.57 -3.91 -11.56
C LYS A 47 -14.16 -3.76 -11.02
N VAL A 48 -13.98 -3.90 -9.70
CA VAL A 48 -12.65 -3.83 -9.05
C VAL A 48 -11.75 -4.94 -9.59
N GLN A 49 -12.23 -6.19 -9.59
CA GLN A 49 -11.46 -7.35 -10.04
C GLN A 49 -11.06 -7.27 -11.51
N SER A 50 -11.93 -6.74 -12.38
CA SER A 50 -11.60 -6.53 -13.79
C SER A 50 -10.42 -5.56 -13.95
N LEU A 51 -10.38 -4.51 -13.13
CA LEU A 51 -9.32 -3.51 -13.18
C LEU A 51 -8.01 -4.04 -12.58
N GLU A 52 -8.09 -4.75 -11.44
CA GLU A 52 -6.94 -5.42 -10.82
C GLU A 52 -6.22 -6.33 -11.81
N LYS A 53 -6.97 -7.17 -12.53
CA LYS A 53 -6.42 -8.07 -13.56
C LYS A 53 -5.76 -7.31 -14.72
N SER A 54 -6.37 -6.20 -15.15
CA SER A 54 -5.83 -5.40 -16.25
C SER A 54 -4.52 -4.70 -15.89
N LEU A 55 -4.33 -4.33 -14.62
CA LEU A 55 -3.19 -3.53 -14.18
C LEU A 55 -2.12 -4.37 -13.45
N GLY A 56 -2.41 -5.62 -13.09
CA GLY A 56 -1.50 -6.48 -12.33
C GLY A 56 -1.30 -5.99 -10.89
N ILE A 57 -2.31 -5.35 -10.31
CA ILE A 57 -2.27 -4.80 -8.94
C ILE A 57 -3.44 -5.34 -8.12
N SER A 58 -3.36 -5.18 -6.80
CA SER A 58 -4.49 -5.40 -5.90
C SER A 58 -5.02 -4.08 -5.37
N LEU A 59 -6.35 -3.94 -5.37
CA LEU A 59 -7.10 -2.78 -4.91
C LEU A 59 -7.93 -3.17 -3.69
N VAL A 60 -7.75 -2.42 -2.59
CA VAL A 60 -8.52 -2.63 -1.36
C VAL A 60 -9.51 -1.49 -1.20
N ALA A 61 -10.81 -1.82 -1.18
CA ALA A 61 -11.86 -0.84 -0.94
C ALA A 61 -11.94 -0.50 0.55
N VAL A 62 -11.92 0.78 0.88
CA VAL A 62 -11.92 1.31 2.26
C VAL A 62 -12.98 2.40 2.43
N GLN A 63 -13.43 2.61 3.67
CA GLN A 63 -14.31 3.72 4.03
C GLN A 63 -13.51 5.03 4.00
N ALA A 64 -14.09 6.09 3.42
CA ALA A 64 -13.48 7.41 3.37
C ALA A 64 -13.46 8.09 4.75
#